data_AF-A0A534V280-F1
#
_entry.id   AF-A0A534V280-F1
#
_cell.length_a   1.000
_cell.length_b   1.000
_cell.length_c   1.000
_cell.angle_alpha   90.00
_cell.angle_beta   90.00
_cell.angle_gamma   90.00
#
_symmetry.space_group_name_H-M   'P 1'
#
loop_
_entity.id
_entity.type
_entity.pdbx_description
1 polymer ?
#
loop_
_entity_poly.entity_id
_entity_poly.type
_entity_poly.pdbx_seq_one_letter_code
_entity_poly.pdbx_strand_id
1 'polypeptide(L)'
;MELRSHPLMSYRGISNWPPSWTWRGGDENIRPKGEVGILRDVFLSRVEPKSRLFLIIEHEQQEYMGCLLFNDCTFCGQICELLKAQCGRTIAEIGSLDATRFV
;
A
#
# COMPACT_ATOMS: atom_id res chain seq x y z
N MET A 1 -12.10 1.08 13.03
CA MET A 1 -10.82 0.34 13.00
C MET A 1 -10.02 0.88 11.84
N GLU A 2 -8.83 1.40 12.10
CA GLU A 2 -7.99 1.96 11.04
C GLU A 2 -7.46 0.87 10.11
N LEU A 3 -7.27 1.21 8.83
CA LEU A 3 -6.68 0.32 7.82
C LEU A 3 -5.35 -0.26 8.30
N ARG A 4 -4.48 0.56 8.88
CA ARG A 4 -3.16 0.14 9.39
C ARG A 4 -3.22 -0.91 10.50
N SER A 5 -4.38 -1.06 11.15
CA SER A 5 -4.60 -2.02 12.24
C SER A 5 -5.57 -3.14 11.87
N HIS A 6 -5.99 -3.21 10.61
CA HIS A 6 -6.95 -4.22 10.16
C HIS A 6 -6.31 -5.61 10.15
N PRO A 7 -6.90 -6.65 10.78
CA PRO A 7 -6.30 -7.98 10.88
C PRO A 7 -5.93 -8.63 9.54
N LEU A 8 -6.73 -8.39 8.51
CA LEU A 8 -6.47 -8.86 7.14
C LEU A 8 -5.41 -8.05 6.37
N MET A 9 -4.97 -6.89 6.89
CA MET A 9 -3.77 -6.17 6.40
C MET A 9 -2.50 -6.85 6.93
N SER A 10 -2.41 -8.15 6.70
CA SER A 10 -1.31 -9.00 7.13
C SER A 10 -1.04 -10.10 6.12
N TYR A 11 0.21 -10.56 6.09
CA TYR A 11 0.64 -11.71 5.32
C TYR A 11 1.36 -12.69 6.23
N ARG A 12 0.91 -13.95 6.23
CA ARG A 12 1.42 -15.00 7.14
C ARG A 12 1.49 -14.56 8.62
N GLY A 13 0.49 -13.78 9.06
CA GLY A 13 0.38 -13.29 10.45
C GLY A 13 1.21 -12.05 10.79
N ILE A 14 1.93 -11.46 9.82
CA ILE A 14 2.73 -10.25 10.02
C ILE A 14 2.03 -9.08 9.33
N SER A 15 1.90 -7.93 10.00
CA SER A 15 1.35 -6.72 9.40
C SER A 15 2.11 -6.36 8.12
N ASN A 16 1.38 -6.11 7.04
CA ASN A 16 1.96 -5.72 5.76
C ASN A 16 1.97 -4.20 5.53
N TRP A 17 1.35 -3.43 6.44
CA TRP A 17 1.19 -1.99 6.33
C TRP A 17 1.99 -1.24 7.42
N PRO A 18 2.64 -0.10 7.07
CA PRO A 18 2.92 0.35 5.69
C PRO A 18 3.92 -0.59 4.99
N PRO A 19 3.94 -0.61 3.64
CA PRO A 19 4.92 -1.42 2.92
C PRO A 19 6.33 -0.85 3.08
N SER A 20 7.33 -1.69 2.81
CA SER A 20 8.69 -1.24 2.55
C SER A 20 8.77 -0.54 1.19
N TRP A 21 9.51 0.56 1.13
CA TRP A 21 9.65 1.38 -0.07
C TRP A 21 10.92 1.03 -0.85
N THR A 22 10.76 0.73 -2.13
CA THR A 22 11.85 0.49 -3.08
C THR A 22 11.96 1.68 -4.02
N TRP A 23 13.15 2.27 -4.12
CA TRP A 23 13.39 3.41 -4.99
C TRP A 23 13.21 3.05 -6.46
N ARG A 24 12.51 3.90 -7.22
CA ARG A 24 12.26 3.72 -8.65
C ARG A 24 12.94 4.74 -9.54
N GLY A 25 13.35 5.88 -8.99
CA GLY A 25 14.03 6.93 -9.76
C GLY A 25 13.99 8.28 -9.06
N GLY A 26 14.77 9.21 -9.59
CA GLY A 26 15.02 10.52 -8.99
C GLY A 26 16.52 10.79 -8.82
N ASP A 27 16.86 11.80 -8.01
CA ASP A 27 18.24 12.22 -7.80
C ASP A 27 19.00 11.28 -6.84
N GLU A 28 18.39 10.91 -5.72
CA GLU A 28 18.99 10.04 -4.68
C GLU A 28 17.93 9.17 -3.97
N ASN A 29 18.33 7.96 -3.60
CA ASN A 29 17.55 7.08 -2.76
C ASN A 29 17.75 7.39 -1.27
N ILE A 30 16.85 8.18 -0.68
CA ILE A 30 16.87 8.56 0.75
C ILE A 30 16.35 7.47 1.69
N ARG A 31 15.94 6.31 1.16
CA ARG A 31 15.49 5.11 1.91
C ARG A 31 14.35 5.41 2.91
N PRO A 32 13.20 5.89 2.43
CA PRO A 32 12.08 6.25 3.28
C PRO A 32 11.55 5.06 4.12
N LYS A 33 11.02 5.37 5.29
CA LYS A 33 10.41 4.39 6.21
C LYS A 33 9.06 4.87 6.73
N GLY A 34 8.15 3.93 6.94
CA GLY A 34 6.83 4.20 7.52
C GLY A 34 5.84 4.77 6.50
N GLU A 35 4.83 5.46 7.01
CA GLU A 35 3.73 6.05 6.24
C GLU A 35 4.14 7.42 5.67
N VAL A 36 4.92 7.41 4.59
CA VAL A 36 5.44 8.65 3.98
C VAL A 36 4.96 8.81 2.54
N GLY A 37 5.01 10.05 2.06
CA GLY A 37 4.69 10.39 0.69
C GLY A 37 3.19 10.42 0.36
N ILE A 38 2.93 10.72 -0.90
CA ILE A 38 1.60 10.81 -1.49
C ILE A 38 1.41 9.63 -2.42
N LEU A 39 0.28 8.92 -2.28
CA LEU A 39 -0.07 7.82 -3.18
C LEU A 39 -0.36 8.37 -4.58
N ARG A 40 0.37 7.88 -5.59
CA ARG A 40 0.20 8.28 -6.99
C ARG A 40 -0.54 7.24 -7.82
N ASP A 41 -0.21 5.97 -7.64
CA ASP A 41 -0.83 4.88 -8.41
C ASP A 41 -0.88 3.57 -7.61
N VAL A 42 -1.80 2.69 -8.01
CA VAL A 42 -2.07 1.40 -7.37
C VAL A 42 -2.47 0.37 -8.41
N PHE A 43 -1.79 -0.78 -8.41
CA PHE A 43 -2.12 -1.87 -9.33
C PHE A 43 -1.83 -3.26 -8.77
N LEU A 44 -2.66 -4.23 -9.17
CA LEU A 44 -2.47 -5.64 -8.84
C LEU A 44 -1.36 -6.26 -9.70
N SER A 45 -0.68 -7.26 -9.14
CA SER A 45 0.14 -8.17 -9.94
C SER A 45 -0.69 -8.82 -11.05
N ARG A 46 -0.10 -8.88 -12.24
CA ARG A 46 -0.65 -9.64 -13.39
C ARG A 46 -0.34 -11.14 -13.31
N VAL A 47 0.56 -11.54 -12.41
CA VAL A 47 0.94 -12.93 -12.18
C VAL A 47 0.06 -13.52 -11.08
N GLU A 48 -0.50 -14.71 -11.35
CA GLU A 48 -1.31 -15.45 -10.39
C GLU A 48 -0.44 -16.09 -9.28
N PRO A 49 -0.94 -16.17 -8.03
CA PRO A 49 -2.22 -15.62 -7.56
C PRO A 49 -2.15 -14.09 -7.44
N LYS A 50 -3.26 -13.38 -7.74
CA LYS A 50 -3.42 -11.91 -7.57
C LYS A 50 -3.45 -11.43 -6.11
N SER A 51 -2.47 -11.87 -5.34
CA SER A 51 -2.25 -11.64 -3.91
C SER A 51 -1.25 -10.51 -3.63
N ARG A 52 -0.73 -9.86 -4.68
CA ARG A 52 0.24 -8.77 -4.59
C ARG A 52 -0.36 -7.49 -5.11
N LEU A 53 -0.26 -6.44 -4.29
CA LEU A 53 -0.71 -5.10 -4.62
C LEU A 53 0.50 -4.17 -4.57
N PHE A 54 0.72 -3.44 -5.66
CA PHE A 54 1.81 -2.49 -5.78
C PHE A 54 1.28 -1.07 -5.63
N LEU A 55 2.02 -0.26 -4.89
CA LEU A 55 1.74 1.15 -4.65
C LEU A 55 2.90 1.96 -5.20
N ILE A 56 2.61 3.03 -5.94
CA ILE A 56 3.60 4.03 -6.33
C ILE A 56 3.35 5.28 -5.50
N ILE A 57 4.39 5.80 -4.86
CA ILE A 57 4.34 7.04 -4.10
C ILE A 57 5.35 8.05 -4.63
N GLU A 58 5.03 9.30 -4.40
CA GLU A 58 5.97 10.41 -4.50
C GLU A 58 6.32 10.89 -3.09
N HIS A 59 7.60 11.03 -2.79
CA HIS A 59 8.09 11.55 -1.52
C HIS A 59 9.38 12.33 -1.75
N GLU A 60 9.40 13.60 -1.33
CA GLU A 60 10.54 14.50 -1.53
C GLU A 60 11.02 14.51 -2.99
N GLN A 61 10.07 14.68 -3.93
CA GLN A 61 10.30 14.72 -5.38
C GLN A 61 10.88 13.42 -5.98
N GLN A 62 11.06 12.36 -5.19
CA GLN A 62 11.50 11.05 -5.66
C GLN A 62 10.32 10.07 -5.73
N GLU A 63 10.45 9.06 -6.58
CA GLU A 63 9.43 8.00 -6.75
C GLU A 63 9.85 6.70 -6.07
N TYR A 64 8.92 6.12 -5.32
CA TYR A 64 9.10 4.82 -4.66
C TYR A 64 7.95 3.87 -4.94
N MET A 65 8.25 2.58 -4.84
CA MET A 65 7.28 1.49 -4.96
C MET A 65 7.19 0.70 -3.67
N GLY A 66 5.96 0.51 -3.20
CA GLY A 66 5.61 -0.42 -2.12
C GLY A 66 4.96 -1.68 -2.68
N CYS A 67 5.08 -2.78 -1.93
CA CYS A 67 4.41 -4.03 -2.24
C CYS A 67 3.71 -4.56 -0.99
N LEU A 68 2.40 -4.76 -1.09
CA LEU A 68 1.59 -5.42 -0.07
C LEU A 68 1.29 -6.85 -0.53
N LEU A 69 1.53 -7.81 0.37
CA LEU A 69 1.18 -9.21 0.16
C LEU A 69 -0.05 -9.55 0.99
N PHE A 70 -0.94 -10.37 0.45
CA PHE A 70 -2.17 -10.77 1.13
C PHE A 70 -2.32 -12.30 1.11
N ASN A 71 -2.94 -12.86 2.15
CA ASN A 71 -3.32 -14.27 2.16
C ASN A 71 -4.60 -14.52 1.33
N ASP A 72 -5.45 -13.51 1.20
CA ASP A 72 -6.74 -13.57 0.50
C ASP A 72 -6.72 -12.67 -0.75
N CYS A 73 -6.94 -13.25 -1.92
CA CYS A 73 -6.96 -12.52 -3.20
C CYS A 73 -8.20 -11.63 -3.37
N THR A 74 -9.33 -11.99 -2.77
CA THR A 74 -10.57 -11.20 -2.77
C THR A 74 -10.35 -9.93 -1.95
N PHE A 75 -9.81 -10.07 -0.74
CA PHE A 75 -9.47 -8.92 0.11
C PHE A 75 -8.41 -8.03 -0.56
N CYS A 76 -7.37 -8.61 -1.17
CA CYS A 76 -6.39 -7.88 -1.97
C CYS A 76 -7.05 -7.00 -3.07
N GLY A 77 -8.03 -7.56 -3.77
CA GLY A 77 -8.81 -6.84 -4.78
C GLY A 77 -9.63 -5.68 -4.19
N GLN A 78 -10.28 -5.90 -3.05
CA GLN A 78 -11.04 -4.85 -2.34
C GLN A 78 -10.13 -3.71 -1.88
N ILE A 79 -8.94 -4.02 -1.34
CA ILE A 79 -7.95 -3.02 -0.94
C ILE A 79 -7.39 -2.28 -2.16
N CYS A 80 -7.18 -2.95 -3.28
CA CYS A 80 -6.78 -2.28 -4.52
C CYS A 80 -7.76 -1.19 -4.94
N GLU A 81 -9.07 -1.51 -5.00
CA GLU A 81 -10.10 -0.53 -5.36
C GLU A 81 -10.24 0.58 -4.31
N LEU A 82 -10.11 0.25 -3.02
CA LEU A 82 -10.06 1.26 -1.96
C LEU A 82 -8.91 2.24 -2.19
N LEU A 83 -7.68 1.76 -2.36
CA LEU A 83 -6.49 2.60 -2.45
C LEU A 83 -6.46 3.42 -3.73
N LYS A 84 -6.94 2.88 -4.86
CA LYS A 84 -7.12 3.66 -6.11
C LYS A 84 -8.00 4.89 -5.90
N ALA A 85 -9.08 4.75 -5.13
CA ALA A 85 -9.97 5.86 -4.81
C ALA A 85 -9.34 6.91 -3.87
N GLN A 86 -8.15 6.64 -3.31
CA GLN A 86 -7.40 7.52 -2.41
C GLN A 86 -6.12 8.07 -3.03
N CYS A 87 -5.87 7.85 -4.34
CA CYS A 87 -4.74 8.49 -5.02
C CYS A 87 -4.79 10.02 -4.85
N GLY A 88 -3.62 10.61 -4.62
CA GLY A 88 -3.46 12.03 -4.26
C GLY A 88 -3.44 12.30 -2.75
N ARG A 89 -3.75 11.32 -1.90
CA ARG A 89 -3.69 11.45 -0.43
C ARG A 89 -2.37 10.93 0.14
N THR A 90 -2.04 11.37 1.35
CA THR A 90 -0.85 10.89 2.06
C THR A 90 -1.04 9.44 2.52
N ILE A 91 0.04 8.67 2.58
CA ILE A 91 -0.01 7.31 3.11
C ILE A 91 -0.49 7.29 4.57
N ALA A 92 -0.15 8.33 5.35
CA ALA A 92 -0.61 8.48 6.73
C ALA A 92 -2.13 8.67 6.85
N GLU A 93 -2.72 9.50 5.99
CA GLU A 93 -4.18 9.64 5.94
C GLU A 93 -4.88 8.34 5.54
N ILE A 94 -4.32 7.63 4.57
CA ILE A 94 -4.85 6.35 4.09
C ILE A 94 -4.79 5.29 5.20
N GLY A 95 -3.68 5.24 5.96
CA GLY A 95 -3.52 4.35 7.09
C GLY A 95 -4.59 4.52 8.16
N SER A 96 -5.08 5.76 8.34
CA SER A 96 -6.15 6.11 9.29
C SER A 96 -7.58 5.93 8.78
N LEU A 97 -7.78 5.44 7.55
CA LEU A 97 -9.14 5.21 7.02
C LEU A 97 -9.86 4.13 7.82
N ASP A 98 -11.16 4.31 8.03
CA ASP A 98 -11.98 3.29 8.64
C ASP A 98 -12.18 2.11 7.68
N ALA A 99 -11.69 0.95 8.09
CA ALA A 99 -11.71 -0.29 7.32
C ALA A 99 -12.68 -1.32 7.90
N THR A 100 -13.56 -0.95 8.84
CA THR A 100 -14.55 -1.85 9.48
C THR A 100 -15.51 -2.53 8.50
N ARG A 101 -15.70 -1.94 7.32
CA ARG A 101 -16.58 -2.47 6.27
C ARG A 101 -16.00 -3.66 5.50
N PHE A 102 -14.71 -3.98 5.67
CA PHE A 102 -14.10 -5.14 5.06
C PHE A 102 -14.07 -6.28 6.09
N VAL A 103 -14.53 -7.46 5.69
CA VAL A 103 -14.72 -8.64 6.57
C VAL A 103 -14.06 -9.85 5.94
#